data_AF-R7VDN9-F1
#
_entry.id   AF-R7VDN9-F1
#
_cell.length_a   1.000
_cell.length_b   1.000
_cell.length_c   1.000
_cell.angle_alpha   90.00
_cell.angle_beta   90.00
_cell.angle_gamma   90.00
#
_symmetry.space_group_name_H-M   'P 1'
#
loop_
_entity.id
_entity.type
_entity.pdbx_description
1 polymer ?
#
loop_
_entity_poly.entity_id
_entity_poly.type
_entity_poly.pdbx_seq_one_letter_code
_entity_poly.pdbx_strand_id
1 'polypeptide(L)'
;IGATSDPCSSIYAGPYAFSEPETRAVRDFLLTNRSTLVACITFHSYGQFLLHPWGYTSDLPEDHEKLMFVLDHVVAVIQSTTGKQYTRGSSTNSDSDQLFTDEAAGGSDDWAKAVAGLPFSFTFELRDHGLHGFLVPEDEIEESGREMFAALNELQSAI
;
A
#
# COMPACT_ATOMS: atom_id res chain seq x y z
N ILE A 1 8.83 0.79 16.23
CA ILE A 1 7.45 0.26 16.32
C ILE A 1 7.23 -0.56 15.07
N GLY A 2 6.79 -1.81 15.16
CA GLY A 2 6.57 -2.66 13.97
C GLY A 2 7.78 -3.16 13.22
N ALA A 3 8.98 -2.86 13.69
CA ALA A 3 10.24 -3.24 13.09
C ALA A 3 11.27 -3.45 14.19
N THR A 4 12.34 -4.18 13.89
CA THR A 4 13.37 -4.53 14.86
C THR A 4 14.78 -4.15 14.39
N SER A 5 15.72 -4.05 15.33
CA SER A 5 17.15 -3.90 15.09
C SER A 5 17.89 -5.25 15.03
N ASP A 6 17.19 -6.37 15.19
CA ASP A 6 17.77 -7.71 15.05
C ASP A 6 17.96 -8.06 13.56
N PRO A 7 19.21 -8.18 13.07
CA PRO A 7 19.48 -8.48 11.66
C PRO A 7 19.01 -9.87 11.21
N CYS A 8 18.64 -10.76 12.13
CA CYS A 8 18.11 -12.09 11.81
C CYS A 8 16.58 -12.10 11.64
N SER A 9 15.90 -11.00 11.93
CA SER A 9 14.44 -10.91 11.81
C SER A 9 14.00 -10.60 10.38
N SER A 10 12.85 -11.14 9.99
CA SER A 10 12.19 -10.80 8.71
C SER A 10 11.69 -9.35 8.63
N ILE A 11 11.59 -8.65 9.77
CA ILE A 11 11.19 -7.23 9.86
C ILE A 11 12.33 -6.35 10.37
N TYR A 12 13.58 -6.73 10.05
CA TYR A 12 14.76 -5.92 10.36
C TYR A 12 14.73 -4.58 9.61
N ALA A 13 14.84 -3.48 10.35
CA ALA A 13 14.74 -2.12 9.80
C ALA A 13 16.02 -1.62 9.09
N GLY A 14 17.10 -2.40 9.14
CA GLY A 14 18.43 -1.92 8.75
C GLY A 14 19.13 -1.13 9.88
N PRO A 15 20.43 -0.84 9.72
CA PRO A 15 21.21 -0.13 10.75
C PRO A 15 20.83 1.36 10.90
N TYR A 16 20.17 1.95 9.89
CA TYR A 16 19.62 3.30 9.88
C TYR A 16 18.66 3.48 8.70
N ALA A 17 17.81 4.51 8.71
CA ALA A 17 16.87 4.79 7.62
C ALA A 17 17.59 4.99 6.27
N PHE A 18 17.10 4.34 5.22
CA PHE A 18 17.72 4.33 3.88
C PHE A 18 19.16 3.79 3.86
N SER A 19 19.46 2.79 4.69
CA SER A 19 20.71 2.03 4.65
C SER A 19 20.81 1.10 3.44
N GLU A 20 19.67 0.62 2.93
CA GLU A 20 19.61 -0.19 1.72
C GLU A 20 19.73 0.67 0.45
N PRO A 21 20.58 0.30 -0.53
CA PRO A 21 20.75 1.07 -1.76
C PRO A 21 19.47 1.20 -2.60
N GLU A 22 18.61 0.18 -2.58
CA GLU A 22 17.33 0.15 -3.30
C GLU A 22 16.39 1.23 -2.75
N THR A 23 16.25 1.31 -1.43
CA THR A 23 15.39 2.32 -0.79
C THR A 23 15.92 3.74 -1.00
N ARG A 24 17.25 3.94 -1.03
CA ARG A 24 17.85 5.24 -1.39
C ARG A 24 17.51 5.66 -2.82
N ALA A 25 17.58 4.73 -3.77
CA ALA A 25 17.27 5.04 -5.17
C ALA A 25 15.82 5.52 -5.32
N VAL A 26 14.87 4.85 -4.65
CA VAL A 26 13.45 5.25 -4.64
C VAL A 26 13.28 6.61 -3.97
N ARG A 27 13.88 6.81 -2.79
CA ARG A 27 13.87 8.10 -2.07
C ARG A 27 14.32 9.26 -2.95
N ASP A 28 15.48 9.11 -3.59
CA ASP A 28 16.10 10.16 -4.39
C ASP A 28 15.26 10.45 -5.64
N PHE A 29 14.67 9.43 -6.26
CA PHE A 29 13.72 9.60 -7.36
C PHE A 29 12.48 10.39 -6.92
N LEU A 30 11.85 10.03 -5.80
CA LEU A 30 10.66 10.72 -5.29
C LEU A 30 10.97 12.18 -4.94
N LEU A 31 12.07 12.45 -4.24
CA LEU A 31 12.44 13.83 -3.88
C LEU A 31 12.77 14.69 -5.11
N THR A 32 13.43 14.11 -6.11
CA THR A 32 13.79 14.82 -7.35
C THR A 32 12.54 15.22 -8.14
N ASN A 33 11.49 14.39 -8.12
CA ASN A 33 10.30 14.55 -8.96
C ASN A 33 9.03 14.96 -8.17
N ARG A 34 9.16 15.30 -6.88
CA ARG A 34 8.00 15.59 -6.01
C ARG A 34 7.11 16.74 -6.46
N SER A 35 7.60 17.63 -7.33
CA SER A 35 6.79 18.72 -7.89
C SER A 35 5.85 18.28 -9.02
N THR A 36 6.06 17.09 -9.57
CA THR A 36 5.27 16.54 -10.68
C THR A 36 4.54 15.25 -10.31
N LEU A 37 5.05 14.50 -9.34
CA LEU A 37 4.41 13.28 -8.85
C LEU A 37 3.22 13.63 -7.95
N VAL A 38 2.07 13.02 -8.23
CA VAL A 38 0.84 13.20 -7.46
C VAL A 38 0.45 11.97 -6.65
N ALA A 39 0.94 10.78 -7.03
CA ALA A 39 0.64 9.53 -6.36
C ALA A 39 1.87 8.63 -6.21
N CYS A 40 1.94 7.90 -5.10
CA CYS A 40 2.84 6.77 -4.88
C CYS A 40 2.00 5.52 -4.61
N ILE A 41 2.21 4.46 -5.39
CA ILE A 41 1.50 3.20 -5.23
C ILE A 41 2.54 2.10 -5.07
N THR A 42 2.54 1.44 -3.91
CA THR A 42 3.40 0.29 -3.66
C THR A 42 2.59 -0.99 -3.70
N PHE A 43 3.08 -1.97 -4.47
CA PHE A 43 2.41 -3.24 -4.70
C PHE A 43 3.06 -4.34 -3.89
N HIS A 44 2.22 -5.10 -3.20
CA HIS A 44 2.57 -6.19 -2.31
C HIS A 44 1.56 -7.35 -2.49
N SER A 45 1.79 -8.45 -1.81
CA SER A 45 0.85 -9.56 -1.68
C SER A 45 1.11 -10.19 -0.31
N TYR A 46 0.14 -10.78 0.36
CA TYR A 46 -1.23 -11.08 -0.06
C TYR A 46 -2.21 -10.55 0.97
N GLY A 47 -3.50 -10.58 0.65
CA GLY A 47 -4.57 -10.32 1.59
C GLY A 47 -5.79 -9.65 0.99
N GLN A 48 -5.66 -9.12 -0.24
CA GLN A 48 -6.67 -8.31 -0.91
C GLN A 48 -7.02 -7.06 -0.09
N PHE A 49 -6.01 -6.24 0.19
CA PHE A 49 -6.16 -4.96 0.90
C PHE A 49 -5.73 -3.79 0.02
N LEU A 50 -6.45 -2.68 0.11
CA LEU A 50 -6.02 -1.38 -0.38
C LEU A 50 -5.88 -0.45 0.81
N LEU A 51 -4.65 -0.08 1.14
CA LEU A 51 -4.33 0.64 2.36
C LEU A 51 -3.84 2.04 2.03
N HIS A 52 -4.16 2.99 2.90
CA HIS A 52 -3.56 4.32 2.90
C HIS A 52 -2.80 4.57 4.22
N PRO A 53 -1.89 5.55 4.30
CA PRO A 53 -1.23 5.94 5.53
C PRO A 53 -2.21 6.30 6.68
N TRP A 54 -1.86 6.10 7.95
CA TRP A 54 -0.54 5.76 8.46
C TRP A 54 -0.39 4.28 8.81
N GLY A 55 0.80 3.72 8.55
CA GLY A 55 1.23 2.41 9.04
C GLY A 55 1.90 2.48 10.41
N TYR A 56 2.61 3.58 10.72
CA TYR A 56 3.38 3.69 11.97
C TYR A 56 2.55 4.06 13.22
N THR A 57 1.28 4.43 13.07
CA THR A 57 0.40 4.90 14.16
C THR A 57 -1.08 4.64 13.81
N SER A 58 -1.93 4.57 14.83
CA SER A 58 -3.39 4.51 14.69
C SER A 58 -4.05 5.85 14.41
N ASP A 59 -3.32 6.97 14.47
CA ASP A 59 -3.85 8.26 14.04
C ASP A 59 -4.16 8.23 12.54
N LEU A 60 -5.15 9.01 12.11
CA LEU A 60 -5.52 9.16 10.70
C LEU A 60 -4.89 10.43 10.12
N PRO A 61 -4.52 10.46 8.82
CA PRO A 61 -4.07 11.68 8.17
C PRO A 61 -5.23 12.68 8.03
N GLU A 62 -4.92 13.97 7.95
CA GLU A 62 -5.92 15.04 7.84
C GLU A 62 -6.85 14.88 6.62
N ASP A 63 -6.37 14.24 5.55
CA ASP A 63 -7.10 13.98 4.32
C ASP A 63 -7.65 12.54 4.21
N HIS A 64 -7.81 11.83 5.34
CA HIS A 64 -8.34 10.45 5.40
C HIS A 64 -9.60 10.25 4.56
N GLU A 65 -10.61 11.10 4.73
CA GLU A 65 -11.89 11.01 3.99
C GLU A 65 -11.68 11.06 2.47
N LYS A 66 -10.71 11.85 2.00
CA LYS A 66 -10.36 11.93 0.58
C LYS A 66 -9.68 10.66 0.09
N LEU A 67 -8.78 10.08 0.90
CA LEU A 67 -8.11 8.82 0.58
C LEU A 67 -9.12 7.68 0.52
N MET A 68 -10.04 7.61 1.50
CA MET A 68 -11.10 6.62 1.52
C MET A 68 -12.02 6.75 0.31
N PHE A 69 -12.46 7.96 -0.04
CA PHE A 69 -13.26 8.19 -1.25
C PHE A 69 -12.60 7.62 -2.51
N VAL A 70 -11.29 7.78 -2.69
CA VAL A 70 -10.58 7.18 -3.83
C VAL A 70 -10.59 5.65 -3.73
N LEU A 71 -10.31 5.09 -2.56
CA LEU A 71 -10.30 3.64 -2.36
C LEU A 71 -11.67 2.99 -2.58
N ASP A 72 -12.77 3.65 -2.21
CA ASP A 72 -14.16 3.19 -2.47
C ASP A 72 -14.40 2.92 -3.96
N HIS A 73 -13.95 3.84 -4.81
CA HIS A 73 -14.05 3.72 -6.25
C HIS A 73 -13.19 2.57 -6.77
N VAL A 74 -11.94 2.47 -6.28
CA VAL A 74 -11.01 1.44 -6.72
C VAL A 74 -11.50 0.04 -6.36
N VAL A 75 -11.97 -0.20 -5.13
CA VAL A 75 -12.50 -1.52 -4.74
C VAL A 75 -13.76 -1.90 -5.53
N ALA A 76 -14.62 -0.93 -5.84
CA ALA A 76 -15.80 -1.17 -6.66
C ALA A 76 -15.43 -1.61 -8.10
N VAL A 77 -14.41 -0.96 -8.69
CA VAL A 77 -13.92 -1.33 -10.02
C VAL A 77 -13.28 -2.71 -10.03
N ILE A 78 -12.46 -3.05 -9.02
CA ILE A 78 -11.91 -4.40 -8.87
C ILE A 78 -13.03 -5.44 -8.81
N GLN A 79 -14.02 -5.21 -7.95
CA GLN A 79 -15.16 -6.11 -7.79
C GLN A 79 -15.94 -6.29 -9.10
N SER A 80 -16.14 -5.21 -9.86
CA SER A 80 -16.82 -5.28 -11.16
C SER A 80 -16.01 -6.01 -12.25
N THR A 81 -14.68 -6.02 -12.13
CA THR A 81 -13.77 -6.57 -13.15
C THR A 81 -13.64 -8.09 -13.02
N THR A 82 -13.46 -8.58 -11.79
CA THR A 82 -13.11 -9.99 -11.52
C THR A 82 -13.96 -10.62 -10.42
N GLY A 83 -14.82 -9.86 -9.75
CA GLY A 83 -15.61 -10.32 -8.61
C GLY A 83 -14.85 -10.42 -7.29
N LYS A 84 -13.54 -10.12 -7.26
CA LYS A 84 -12.76 -10.15 -6.01
C LYS A 84 -13.14 -8.99 -5.12
N GLN A 85 -13.11 -9.24 -3.82
CA GLN A 85 -13.45 -8.25 -2.79
C GLN A 85 -12.17 -7.84 -2.10
N TYR A 86 -11.86 -6.55 -2.17
CA TYR A 86 -10.72 -5.97 -1.46
C TYR A 86 -11.24 -5.15 -0.29
N THR A 87 -10.58 -5.32 0.86
CA THR A 87 -10.80 -4.46 2.02
C THR A 87 -10.01 -3.18 1.86
N ARG A 88 -10.59 -2.04 2.21
CA ARG A 88 -9.91 -0.73 2.20
C ARG A 88 -9.83 -0.12 3.59
N GLY A 89 -8.82 0.72 3.84
CA GLY A 89 -8.70 1.49 5.07
C GLY A 89 -7.33 2.11 5.30
N SER A 90 -7.10 2.59 6.52
CA SER A 90 -5.75 2.95 6.97
C SER A 90 -4.94 1.68 7.21
N SER A 91 -3.62 1.75 7.02
CA SER A 91 -2.73 0.61 7.24
C SER A 91 -2.79 0.04 8.66
N THR A 92 -3.15 0.84 9.66
CA THR A 92 -3.37 0.41 11.06
C THR A 92 -4.84 0.26 11.46
N ASN A 93 -5.78 0.73 10.63
CA ASN A 93 -7.22 0.72 10.89
C ASN A 93 -7.97 0.41 9.59
N SER A 94 -8.11 -0.87 9.25
CA SER A 94 -8.95 -1.31 8.14
C SER A 94 -10.40 -1.53 8.60
N ASP A 95 -11.36 -1.12 7.76
CA ASP A 95 -12.81 -1.13 8.06
C ASP A 95 -13.40 -2.54 8.26
N SER A 96 -12.64 -3.60 7.95
CA SER A 96 -13.05 -4.99 8.19
C SER A 96 -12.00 -5.68 9.06
N ASP A 97 -12.40 -6.09 10.27
CA ASP A 97 -11.65 -6.97 11.17
C ASP A 97 -10.15 -6.70 11.18
N GLN A 98 -9.66 -5.68 11.91
CA GLN A 98 -8.39 -5.65 12.66
C GLN A 98 -7.21 -6.53 12.18
N LEU A 99 -7.01 -6.73 10.87
CA LEU A 99 -6.04 -7.70 10.35
C LEU A 99 -4.63 -7.11 10.32
N PHE A 100 -4.53 -5.78 10.30
CA PHE A 100 -3.30 -5.03 10.52
C PHE A 100 -3.41 -4.19 11.82
N THR A 101 -3.53 -4.86 12.97
CA THR A 101 -3.42 -4.17 14.28
C THR A 101 -1.99 -3.82 14.66
N ASP A 102 -1.02 -4.37 13.94
CA ASP A 102 0.39 -4.18 14.24
C ASP A 102 0.91 -2.97 13.45
N GLU A 103 1.11 -1.87 14.16
CA GLU A 103 1.79 -0.68 13.64
C GLU A 103 3.11 -1.09 12.98
N ALA A 104 3.34 -0.64 11.74
CA ALA A 104 4.54 -0.91 10.94
C ALA A 104 5.24 0.40 10.58
N ALA A 105 6.31 0.74 11.29
CA ALA A 105 7.08 1.95 11.00
C ALA A 105 8.09 1.73 9.86
N GLY A 106 8.33 2.78 9.07
CA GLY A 106 9.31 2.76 7.97
C GLY A 106 8.73 2.40 6.61
N GLY A 107 7.40 2.30 6.51
CA GLY A 107 6.67 2.10 5.25
C GLY A 107 6.97 3.19 4.21
N SER A 108 7.05 2.77 2.94
CA SER A 108 7.34 3.68 1.83
C SER A 108 6.18 4.62 1.52
N ASP A 109 4.95 4.16 1.74
CA ASP A 109 3.70 4.88 1.59
C ASP A 109 3.59 6.03 2.61
N ASP A 110 3.87 5.75 3.88
CA ASP A 110 3.95 6.75 4.95
C ASP A 110 5.01 7.81 4.62
N TRP A 111 6.22 7.37 4.26
CA TRP A 111 7.32 8.29 3.94
C TRP A 111 7.01 9.15 2.70
N ALA A 112 6.42 8.56 1.65
CA ALA A 112 6.05 9.28 0.44
C ALA A 112 5.02 10.39 0.72
N LYS A 113 4.05 10.13 1.61
CA LYS A 113 3.05 11.12 2.02
C LYS A 113 3.65 12.18 2.94
N ALA A 114 4.26 11.78 4.05
CA ALA A 114 4.72 12.69 5.10
C ALA A 114 5.94 13.54 4.70
N VAL A 115 6.90 12.94 3.98
CA VAL A 115 8.21 13.55 3.74
C VAL A 115 8.38 13.95 2.27
N ALA A 116 8.03 13.09 1.33
CA ALA A 116 8.09 13.46 -0.09
C ALA A 116 6.93 14.39 -0.51
N GLY A 117 5.84 14.42 0.26
CA GLY A 117 4.73 15.36 0.08
C GLY A 117 3.74 14.95 -1.01
N LEU A 118 3.68 13.66 -1.37
CA LEU A 118 2.74 13.17 -2.37
C LEU A 118 1.34 13.07 -1.73
N PRO A 119 0.31 13.70 -2.31
CA PRO A 119 -1.01 13.75 -1.69
C PRO A 119 -1.68 12.37 -1.61
N PHE A 120 -1.49 11.56 -2.65
CA PHE A 120 -2.04 10.21 -2.72
C PHE A 120 -0.92 9.19 -2.52
N SER A 121 -1.05 8.33 -1.52
CA SER A 121 -0.07 7.29 -1.24
C SER A 121 -0.82 6.06 -0.78
N PHE A 122 -0.60 4.92 -1.44
CA PHE A 122 -1.38 3.71 -1.21
C PHE A 122 -0.51 2.45 -1.28
N THR A 123 -0.88 1.46 -0.47
CA THR A 123 -0.33 0.11 -0.47
C THR A 123 -1.39 -0.86 -0.97
N PHE A 124 -1.06 -1.64 -1.99
CA PHE A 124 -1.96 -2.62 -2.59
C PHE A 124 -1.45 -4.02 -2.23
N GLU A 125 -2.19 -4.74 -1.38
CA GLU A 125 -1.95 -6.15 -1.07
C GLU A 125 -2.83 -7.02 -1.97
N LEU A 126 -2.21 -7.71 -2.92
CA LEU A 126 -2.89 -8.47 -3.97
C LEU A 126 -3.51 -9.79 -3.44
N ARG A 127 -4.02 -10.61 -4.36
CA ARG A 127 -4.58 -11.94 -4.09
C ARG A 127 -3.56 -12.85 -3.38
N ASP A 128 -4.00 -13.86 -2.63
CA ASP A 128 -5.38 -14.14 -2.18
C ASP A 128 -5.55 -13.81 -0.68
N HIS A 129 -6.53 -14.40 0.01
CA HIS A 129 -6.70 -14.22 1.46
C HIS A 129 -5.88 -15.22 2.31
N GLY A 130 -4.83 -15.81 1.73
CA GLY A 130 -3.94 -16.76 2.41
C GLY A 130 -4.23 -18.23 2.14
N LEU A 131 -5.12 -18.57 1.19
CA LEU A 131 -5.28 -19.97 0.75
C LEU A 131 -3.99 -20.46 0.08
N HIS A 132 -3.43 -19.64 -0.79
CA HIS A 132 -2.11 -19.86 -1.41
C HIS A 132 -1.06 -18.88 -0.89
N GLY A 133 -1.49 -17.70 -0.41
CA GLY A 133 -0.60 -16.65 0.05
C GLY A 133 0.36 -16.21 -1.05
N PHE A 134 1.67 -16.31 -0.80
CA PHE A 134 2.71 -15.96 -1.78
C PHE A 134 2.86 -16.95 -2.93
N LEU A 135 2.23 -18.13 -2.85
CA LEU A 135 2.33 -19.20 -3.86
C LEU A 135 1.08 -19.28 -4.73
N VAL A 136 0.56 -18.12 -5.13
CA VAL A 136 -0.66 -18.02 -5.95
C VAL A 136 -0.51 -18.82 -7.25
N PRO A 137 -1.54 -19.58 -7.68
CA PRO A 137 -1.51 -20.33 -8.94
C PRO A 137 -1.26 -19.44 -10.17
N GLU A 138 -0.57 -20.00 -11.17
CA GLU A 138 -0.23 -19.26 -12.40
C GLU A 138 -1.47 -18.76 -13.17
N ASP A 139 -2.59 -19.47 -13.09
CA ASP A 139 -3.86 -19.11 -13.73
C ASP A 139 -4.57 -17.91 -13.05
N GLU A 140 -4.17 -17.52 -11.84
CA GLU A 140 -4.65 -16.29 -11.19
C GLU A 140 -3.83 -15.04 -11.59
N ILE A 141 -2.67 -15.19 -12.24
CA ILE A 141 -1.78 -14.07 -12.58
C ILE A 141 -2.46 -13.09 -13.53
N GLU A 142 -3.08 -13.60 -14.61
CA GLU A 142 -3.74 -12.75 -15.61
C GLU A 142 -4.94 -12.02 -15.01
N GLU A 143 -5.75 -12.72 -14.22
CA GLU A 143 -6.93 -12.13 -13.57
C GLU A 143 -6.54 -11.10 -12.49
N SER A 144 -5.47 -11.34 -11.72
CA SER A 144 -4.93 -10.35 -10.80
C SER A 144 -4.39 -9.12 -11.54
N GLY A 145 -3.70 -9.32 -12.67
CA GLY A 145 -3.24 -8.22 -13.52
C GLY A 145 -4.40 -7.39 -14.08
N ARG A 146 -5.50 -8.03 -14.50
CA ARG A 146 -6.69 -7.36 -15.04
C ARG A 146 -7.37 -6.45 -14.02
N GLU A 147 -7.61 -6.93 -12.81
CA GLU A 147 -8.20 -6.08 -11.77
C GLU A 147 -7.28 -4.95 -11.34
N MET A 148 -5.97 -5.18 -11.23
CA MET A 148 -5.01 -4.14 -10.86
C MET A 148 -4.87 -3.08 -11.95
N PHE A 149 -4.92 -3.48 -13.23
CA PHE A 149 -4.93 -2.53 -14.33
C PHE A 149 -6.20 -1.66 -14.33
N ALA A 150 -7.37 -2.26 -14.09
CA ALA A 150 -8.62 -1.52 -13.94
C ALA A 150 -8.59 -0.57 -12.74
N ALA A 151 -8.06 -1.04 -11.60
CA ALA A 151 -7.87 -0.25 -10.38
C ALA A 151 -7.00 0.99 -10.62
N LEU A 152 -5.87 0.84 -11.34
CA LEU A 152 -4.98 1.96 -11.66
C LEU A 152 -5.64 3.00 -12.57
N ASN A 153 -6.46 2.58 -13.54
CA ASN A 153 -7.20 3.51 -14.40
C ASN A 153 -8.28 4.29 -13.62
N GLU A 154 -8.97 3.64 -12.70
CA GLU A 154 -9.94 4.31 -11.83
C GLU A 154 -9.25 5.30 -10.89
N LEU A 155 -8.15 4.87 -10.26
CA LEU A 155 -7.34 5.74 -9.39
C LEU A 155 -6.86 6.97 -10.15
N GLN A 156 -6.31 6.81 -11.36
CA GLN A 156 -5.88 7.94 -12.19
C GLN A 156 -7.03 8.92 -12.48
N SER A 157 -8.25 8.42 -12.65
CA SER A 157 -9.43 9.26 -12.94
C SER A 157 -9.95 9.99 -11.69
N ALA A 158 -9.64 9.47 -10.50
CA ALA A 158 -10.10 9.99 -9.22
C ALA A 158 -9.15 11.01 -8.57
N ILE A 159 -7.94 11.20 -9.10
CA ILE A 159 -6.88 12.08 -8.54
C ILE A 159 -6.47 13.22 -9.46
#